data_AF-A0A836SLH4-F1
#
_entry.id   AF-A0A836SLH4-F1
#
_cell.length_a   1.000
_cell.length_b   1.000
_cell.length_c   1.000
_cell.angle_alpha   90.00
_cell.angle_beta   90.00
_cell.angle_gamma   90.00
#
_symmetry.space_group_name_H-M   'P 1'
#
loop_
_entity.id
_entity.type
_entity.pdbx_description
1 polymer ?
#
loop_
_entity_poly.entity_id
_entity_poly.type
_entity_poly.pdbx_seq_one_letter_code
_entity_poly.pdbx_strand_id
1 'polypeptide(L)'
;MRLRSTLIAATLALGLGAFLYFYEIRGGKRREEAEEFAKKLFHFEEVDVQKITLVRNDTTRIVLEKGKDGLWHIAEPVETDADQDAVGRLLDTMKDASCERVVADSASDLGKFG
;
A
#
# COMPACT_ATOMS: atom_id res chain seq x y z
N MET A 1 -44.57 30.38 15.54
CA MET A 1 -43.29 29.71 15.80
C MET A 1 -42.21 30.75 16.01
N ARG A 2 -41.43 30.68 17.10
CA ARG A 2 -40.41 31.70 17.42
C ARG A 2 -39.16 31.47 16.55
N LEU A 3 -39.12 32.09 15.38
CA LEU A 3 -38.04 31.97 14.36
C LEU A 3 -36.62 32.06 14.95
N ARG A 4 -36.43 32.82 16.02
CA ARG A 4 -35.17 32.95 16.74
C ARG A 4 -34.71 31.63 17.38
N SER A 5 -35.63 30.86 17.94
CA SER A 5 -35.32 29.56 18.54
C SER A 5 -34.93 28.53 17.48
N THR A 6 -35.58 28.57 16.31
CA THR A 6 -35.28 27.67 15.20
C THR A 6 -33.93 27.99 14.58
N LEU A 7 -33.56 29.28 14.46
CA LEU A 7 -32.25 29.69 13.98
C LEU A 7 -31.13 29.24 14.90
N ILE A 8 -31.29 29.40 16.22
CA ILE A 8 -30.29 28.93 17.20
C ILE A 8 -30.11 27.41 17.10
N ALA A 9 -31.21 26.66 17.05
CA ALA A 9 -31.18 25.21 16.91
C ALA A 9 -30.53 24.78 15.59
N ALA A 10 -30.82 25.47 14.48
CA ALA A 10 -30.22 25.19 13.17
C ALA A 10 -28.72 25.47 13.17
N THR A 11 -28.26 26.57 13.77
CA THR A 11 -26.82 26.87 13.88
C THR A 11 -26.10 25.84 14.75
N LEU A 12 -26.70 25.43 15.88
CA LEU A 12 -26.19 24.36 16.73
C LEU A 12 -26.10 23.03 15.98
N ALA A 13 -27.15 22.67 15.23
CA ALA A 13 -27.18 21.45 14.44
C ALA A 13 -26.11 21.45 13.33
N LEU A 14 -25.94 22.57 12.63
CA LEU A 14 -24.89 22.72 11.61
C LEU A 14 -23.49 22.67 12.23
N GLY A 15 -23.27 23.33 13.38
CA GLY A 15 -21.99 23.29 14.09
C GLY A 15 -21.64 21.89 14.57
N LEU A 16 -22.62 21.17 15.15
CA LEU A 16 -22.44 19.78 15.57
C LEU A 16 -22.20 18.86 14.37
N GLY A 17 -22.94 19.04 13.27
CA GLY A 17 -22.75 18.28 12.03
C GLY A 17 -21.37 18.49 11.42
N ALA A 18 -20.89 19.75 11.37
CA ALA A 18 -19.54 20.06 10.90
C ALA A 18 -18.46 19.47 11.82
N PHE A 19 -18.66 19.50 13.14
CA PHE A 19 -17.75 18.91 14.11
C PHE A 19 -17.66 17.39 13.94
N LEU A 20 -18.80 16.68 13.89
CA LEU A 20 -18.84 15.24 13.67
C LEU A 20 -18.23 14.85 12.32
N TYR A 21 -18.56 15.59 11.25
CA TYR A 21 -17.96 15.39 9.92
C TYR A 21 -16.43 15.51 9.96
N PHE A 22 -15.89 16.54 10.61
CA PHE A 22 -14.45 16.76 10.65
C PHE A 22 -13.72 15.73 11.54
N TYR A 23 -14.34 15.29 12.64
CA TYR A 23 -13.74 14.36 13.58
C TYR A 23 -13.84 12.89 13.11
N GLU A 24 -15.03 12.42 12.73
CA GLU A 24 -15.24 11.03 12.33
C GLU A 24 -14.80 10.78 10.89
N ILE A 25 -15.29 11.56 9.91
CA ILE A 25 -15.05 11.26 8.49
C ILE A 25 -13.64 11.68 8.07
N ARG A 26 -13.17 12.87 8.46
CA ARG A 26 -11.84 13.36 8.07
C ARG A 26 -10.71 12.95 9.03
N GLY A 27 -11.03 12.68 10.29
CA GLY A 27 -10.08 12.13 11.26
C GLY A 27 -9.92 10.62 11.13
N GLY A 28 -11.02 9.89 10.95
CA GLY A 28 -11.03 8.44 10.76
C GLY A 28 -10.23 8.01 9.53
N LYS A 29 -10.52 8.58 8.36
CA LYS A 29 -9.81 8.27 7.11
C LYS A 29 -8.29 8.44 7.21
N ARG A 30 -7.81 9.53 7.85
CA ARG A 30 -6.37 9.75 8.03
C ARG A 30 -5.70 8.75 8.97
N ARG A 31 -6.42 8.29 10.00
CA ARG A 31 -5.93 7.24 10.90
C ARG A 31 -5.90 5.88 10.20
N GLU A 32 -6.93 5.57 9.43
CA GLU A 32 -7.04 4.34 8.66
C GLU A 32 -5.94 4.25 7.59
N GLU A 33 -5.72 5.32 6.81
CA GLU A 33 -4.64 5.43 5.84
C GLU A 33 -3.25 5.31 6.51
N ALA A 34 -3.05 5.94 7.67
CA ALA A 34 -1.78 5.85 8.40
C ALA A 34 -1.53 4.46 9.01
N GLU A 35 -2.57 3.80 9.50
CA GLU A 35 -2.50 2.42 9.99
C GLU A 35 -2.26 1.42 8.85
N GLU A 36 -2.91 1.62 7.71
CA GLU A 36 -2.68 0.81 6.51
C GLU A 36 -1.24 0.99 5.99
N PHE A 37 -0.76 2.23 5.92
CA PHE A 37 0.62 2.54 5.57
C PHE A 37 1.63 1.93 6.56
N ALA A 38 1.34 1.95 7.86
CA ALA A 38 2.20 1.35 8.87
C ALA A 38 2.22 -0.19 8.81
N LYS A 39 1.15 -0.83 8.32
CA LYS A 39 1.05 -2.30 8.17
C LYS A 39 1.69 -2.82 6.89
N LYS A 40 1.81 -1.99 5.85
CA LYS A 40 2.45 -2.38 4.58
C LYS A 40 3.93 -2.70 4.78
N LEU A 41 4.36 -3.82 4.21
CA LEU A 41 5.74 -4.29 4.24
C LEU A 41 6.64 -3.50 3.27
N PHE A 42 6.07 -3.08 2.14
CA PHE A 42 6.76 -2.30 1.12
C PHE A 42 6.02 -0.99 0.84
N HIS A 43 6.78 0.09 0.71
CA HIS A 43 6.27 1.43 0.38
C HIS A 43 6.77 1.82 -1.00
N PHE A 44 6.01 1.47 -2.04
CA PHE A 44 6.30 1.87 -3.42
C PHE A 44 5.01 2.08 -4.20
N GLU A 45 5.08 2.93 -5.23
CA GLU A 45 4.04 3.03 -6.24
C GLU A 45 4.40 2.15 -7.44
N GLU A 46 3.41 1.48 -8.01
CA GLU A 46 3.61 0.55 -9.14
C GLU A 46 4.23 1.25 -10.36
N VAL A 47 3.87 2.51 -10.57
CA VAL A 47 4.40 3.34 -11.67
C VAL A 47 5.90 3.57 -11.56
N ASP A 48 6.45 3.56 -10.34
CA ASP A 48 7.86 3.83 -10.07
C ASP A 48 8.72 2.58 -10.26
N VAL A 49 8.12 1.38 -10.35
CA VAL A 49 8.86 0.14 -10.52
C VAL A 49 9.36 -0.02 -11.96
N GLN A 50 10.68 -0.06 -12.13
CA GLN A 50 11.32 -0.21 -13.43
C GLN A 50 11.88 -1.61 -13.69
N LYS A 51 12.20 -2.35 -12.62
CA LYS A 51 12.89 -3.64 -12.72
C LYS A 51 12.50 -4.55 -11.56
N ILE A 52 12.22 -5.81 -11.88
CA ILE A 52 11.97 -6.87 -10.90
C ILE A 52 13.00 -7.95 -11.15
N THR A 53 13.70 -8.39 -10.11
CA THR A 53 14.67 -9.48 -10.20
C THR A 53 14.30 -10.57 -9.22
N LEU A 54 13.94 -11.75 -9.74
CA LEU A 54 13.64 -12.93 -8.95
C LEU A 54 14.86 -13.85 -8.96
N VAL A 55 15.35 -14.18 -7.77
CA VAL A 55 16.49 -15.09 -7.57
C VAL A 55 16.01 -16.27 -6.74
N ARG A 56 16.22 -17.49 -7.25
CA ARG A 56 15.94 -18.75 -6.54
C ARG A 56 17.20 -19.59 -6.49
N ASN A 57 17.63 -19.95 -5.27
CA ASN A 57 18.75 -20.86 -4.97
C ASN A 57 20.02 -20.58 -5.79
N ASP A 58 20.32 -19.30 -6.03
CA ASP A 58 21.45 -18.77 -6.80
C ASP A 58 21.58 -19.22 -8.27
N THR A 59 20.70 -20.11 -8.75
CA THR A 59 20.80 -20.72 -10.08
C THR A 59 19.71 -20.26 -11.03
N THR A 60 18.55 -19.85 -10.52
CA THR A 60 17.47 -19.32 -11.36
C THR A 60 17.35 -17.82 -11.11
N ARG A 61 17.65 -17.04 -12.15
CA ARG A 61 17.53 -15.59 -12.16
C ARG A 61 16.56 -15.21 -13.27
N ILE A 62 15.47 -14.53 -12.90
CA ILE A 62 14.50 -13.96 -13.83
C ILE A 62 14.53 -12.46 -13.65
N VAL A 63 14.76 -11.74 -14.74
CA VAL A 63 14.79 -10.29 -14.73
C VAL A 63 13.65 -9.79 -15.61
N LEU A 64 12.79 -8.96 -15.03
CA LEU A 64 11.74 -8.23 -15.74
C LEU A 64 12.12 -6.75 -15.76
N GLU A 65 12.02 -6.11 -16.92
CA GLU A 65 12.28 -4.68 -17.09
C GLU A 65 11.10 -4.02 -17.81
N LYS A 66 10.78 -2.80 -17.39
CA LYS A 66 9.75 -1.98 -18.00
C LYS A 66 10.35 -1.23 -19.19
N GLY A 67 9.82 -1.50 -20.39
CA GLY A 67 10.19 -0.85 -21.62
C GLY A 67 9.77 0.62 -21.66
N LYS A 68 10.28 1.35 -22.66
CA LYS A 68 9.95 2.77 -22.89
C LYS A 68 8.50 2.97 -23.36
N ASP A 69 7.90 1.92 -23.91
CA ASP A 69 6.49 1.82 -24.27
C ASP A 69 5.59 1.57 -23.04
N GLY A 70 6.19 1.32 -21.87
CA GLY A 70 5.50 1.05 -20.61
C GLY A 70 5.15 -0.42 -20.42
N LEU A 71 5.52 -1.31 -21.34
CA LEU A 71 5.26 -2.74 -21.26
C LEU A 71 6.39 -3.47 -20.54
N TRP A 72 6.05 -4.57 -19.87
CA TRP A 72 7.03 -5.42 -19.21
C TRP A 72 7.62 -6.45 -20.17
N HIS A 73 8.93 -6.61 -20.13
CA HIS A 73 9.65 -7.66 -20.85
C HIS A 73 10.51 -8.46 -19.89
N ILE A 74 10.68 -9.74 -20.17
CA ILE A 74 11.68 -10.58 -19.54
C ILE A 74 13.01 -10.24 -20.23
N ALA A 75 13.99 -9.74 -19.47
CA ALA A 75 15.35 -9.49 -19.94
C ALA A 75 16.28 -10.70 -19.70
N GLU A 76 16.02 -11.50 -18.66
CA GLU A 76 16.75 -12.73 -18.37
C GLU A 76 15.79 -13.83 -17.92
N PRO A 77 15.99 -15.12 -18.30
CA PRO A 77 17.14 -15.64 -19.04
C PRO A 77 17.05 -15.51 -20.57
N VAL A 78 15.87 -15.19 -21.10
CA VAL A 78 15.63 -15.00 -22.54
C VAL A 78 14.87 -13.69 -22.71
N GLU A 79 15.31 -12.87 -23.66
CA GLU A 79 14.62 -11.64 -24.02
C GLU A 79 13.28 -11.96 -24.72
N THR A 80 12.18 -11.67 -24.04
CA THR A 80 10.82 -11.90 -24.57
C THR A 80 9.79 -11.03 -23.86
N ASP A 81 8.59 -10.92 -24.42
CA ASP A 81 7.49 -10.19 -23.79
C ASP A 81 7.04 -10.90 -22.52
N ALA A 82 6.87 -10.13 -21.45
CA ALA A 82 6.29 -10.67 -20.23
C ALA A 82 4.76 -10.68 -20.34
N ASP A 83 4.13 -11.57 -19.59
CA ASP A 83 2.69 -11.53 -19.35
C ASP A 83 2.38 -10.32 -18.44
N GLN A 84 1.76 -9.30 -19.02
CA GLN A 84 1.46 -8.04 -18.32
C GLN A 84 0.53 -8.26 -17.12
N ASP A 85 -0.46 -9.15 -17.25
CA ASP A 85 -1.42 -9.46 -16.19
C ASP A 85 -0.76 -10.25 -15.06
N ALA A 86 0.19 -11.12 -15.38
CA ALA A 86 1.00 -11.82 -14.37
C ALA A 86 1.92 -10.86 -13.61
N VAL A 87 2.57 -9.91 -14.30
CA VAL A 87 3.44 -8.92 -13.66
C VAL A 87 2.62 -7.95 -12.80
N GLY A 88 1.47 -7.47 -13.29
CA GLY A 88 0.57 -6.62 -12.49
C GLY A 88 0.12 -7.31 -11.21
N ARG A 89 -0.33 -8.57 -11.29
CA ARG A 89 -0.69 -9.35 -10.09
C ARG A 89 0.47 -9.54 -9.11
N LEU A 90 1.70 -9.69 -9.62
CA LEU A 90 2.89 -9.79 -8.77
C LEU A 90 3.12 -8.48 -8.01
N LEU A 91 3.05 -7.34 -8.70
CA LEU A 91 3.21 -6.01 -8.09
C LEU A 91 2.12 -5.71 -7.07
N ASP A 92 0.86 -6.04 -7.38
CA ASP A 92 -0.26 -5.91 -6.45
C ASP A 92 -0.03 -6.75 -5.18
N THR A 93 0.37 -8.01 -5.35
CA THR A 93 0.67 -8.90 -4.22
C THR A 93 1.80 -8.34 -3.35
N MET A 94 2.82 -7.73 -3.95
CA MET A 94 3.91 -7.10 -3.21
C MET A 94 3.48 -5.81 -2.51
N LYS A 95 2.59 -5.02 -3.13
CA LYS A 95 2.05 -3.79 -2.56
C LYS A 95 1.13 -4.07 -1.37
N ASP A 96 0.34 -5.14 -1.46
CA ASP A 96 -0.59 -5.57 -0.41
C ASP A 96 0.09 -6.43 0.66
N ALA A 97 1.34 -6.82 0.46
CA ALA A 97 2.11 -7.54 1.46
C ALA A 97 2.19 -6.71 2.74
N SER A 98 1.68 -7.28 3.84
CA SER A 98 1.66 -6.65 5.16
C SER A 98 2.51 -7.43 6.14
N CYS A 99 3.17 -6.71 7.05
CA CYS A 99 3.93 -7.33 8.12
C CYS A 99 2.95 -7.74 9.24
N GLU A 100 2.58 -9.01 9.29
CA GLU A 100 1.67 -9.52 10.32
C GLU A 100 2.34 -9.57 11.71
N ARG A 101 3.64 -9.90 11.75
CA ARG A 101 4.40 -10.02 13.00
C ARG A 101 5.90 -9.88 12.77
N VAL A 102 6.53 -8.99 13.53
CA VAL A 102 7.99 -8.95 13.66
C VAL A 102 8.40 -9.93 14.75
N VAL A 103 9.19 -10.94 14.40
CA VAL A 103 9.60 -11.99 15.36
C VAL A 103 10.78 -11.54 16.23
N ALA A 104 11.68 -10.73 15.68
CA ALA A 104 12.75 -10.05 16.41
C ALA A 104 13.27 -8.87 15.59
N ASP A 105 13.49 -7.71 16.22
CA ASP A 105 14.04 -6.51 15.57
C ASP A 105 15.53 -6.64 15.21
N SER A 106 16.25 -7.58 15.82
CA SER A 106 17.61 -7.95 15.42
C SER A 106 17.83 -9.45 15.63
N ALA A 107 18.29 -10.14 14.58
CA ALA A 107 18.73 -11.52 14.66
C ALA A 107 20.20 -11.59 15.13
N SER A 108 20.46 -11.13 16.35
CA SER A 108 21.79 -11.26 16.98
C SER A 108 22.04 -12.68 17.52
N ASP A 109 20.98 -13.50 17.67
CA ASP A 109 21.06 -14.85 18.22
C ASP A 109 20.19 -15.82 17.40
N LEU A 110 20.80 -16.36 16.32
CA LEU A 110 20.16 -17.26 15.36
C LEU A 110 19.72 -18.59 15.98
N GLY A 111 20.31 -19.00 17.11
CA GLY A 111 19.98 -20.25 17.81
C GLY A 111 18.57 -20.28 18.42
N LYS A 112 17.89 -19.14 18.51
CA LYS A 112 16.49 -19.05 18.97
C LYS A 112 15.47 -19.40 17.90
N PHE A 113 15.91 -19.59 16.66
CA PHE A 113 15.04 -19.85 15.50
C PHE A 113 15.11 -21.30 14.98
N GLY A 114 15.90 -22.16 15.62
CA GLY A 114 16.06 -23.59 15.28
C GLY A 114 17.36 -23.90 14.56
#